data_AF-A0A7J2WPA9-F1
#
_entry.id   AF-A0A7J2WPA9-F1
#
_cell.length_a   1.000
_cell.length_b   1.000
_cell.length_c   1.000
_cell.angle_alpha   90.00
_cell.angle_beta   90.00
_cell.angle_gamma   90.00
#
_symmetry.space_group_name_H-M   'P 1'
#
loop_
_entity.id
_entity.type
_entity.pdbx_description
1 polymer ?
#
loop_
_entity_poly.entity_id
_entity_poly.type
_entity_poly.pdbx_seq_one_letter_code
_entity_poly.pdbx_strand_id
1 'polypeptide(L)'
;MATLMDSWDRESLAMIDRRRGDQCSTNSEDDGSEQDSRDRYKSSKLEIARKYRADLVINPLEADPIGVVREEMGGVDISFEFVGSINTIMQALKITKRGGRVVLVGLTKSSLSLPLPDLLFNERAIITSIDHTRGDLKELLELMERGIELSGLDQRGS
;
A
#
# COMPACT_ATOMS: atom_id res chain seq x y z
N MET A 1 27.42 14.78 6.28
CA MET A 1 27.82 13.36 6.42
C MET A 1 26.58 12.52 6.20
N ALA A 2 26.66 11.47 5.38
CA ALA A 2 25.53 10.65 5.02
C ALA A 2 25.79 9.18 5.39
N THR A 3 24.94 8.64 6.26
CA THR A 3 24.86 7.20 6.56
C THR A 3 23.50 6.92 7.21
N LEU A 4 23.01 5.67 7.10
CA LEU A 4 21.78 5.15 7.74
C LEU A 4 20.44 5.64 7.16
N MET A 5 20.14 5.24 5.91
CA MET A 5 18.74 5.06 5.45
C MET A 5 18.66 4.05 4.28
N ASP A 6 19.46 2.98 4.30
CA ASP A 6 19.35 1.90 3.32
C ASP A 6 18.34 0.84 3.76
N SER A 7 17.70 0.17 2.78
CA SER A 7 16.71 -0.92 2.91
C SER A 7 15.23 -0.58 3.19
N TRP A 8 14.71 0.53 2.66
CA TRP A 8 13.30 0.55 2.24
C TRP A 8 13.18 -0.03 0.82
N ASP A 9 12.90 -1.34 0.74
CA ASP A 9 12.88 -2.11 -0.51
C ASP A 9 11.71 -1.72 -1.43
N ARG A 10 11.95 -1.77 -2.75
CA ARG A 10 11.27 -0.93 -3.76
C ARG A 10 9.94 -1.46 -4.32
N GLU A 11 9.39 -2.52 -3.74
CA GLU A 11 8.17 -3.20 -4.23
C GLU A 11 7.34 -3.76 -3.06
N SER A 12 6.38 -2.99 -2.55
CA SER A 12 5.42 -3.43 -1.53
C SER A 12 4.11 -2.65 -1.68
N LEU A 13 2.98 -3.34 -1.60
CA LEU A 13 1.77 -2.95 -2.34
C LEU A 13 0.56 -2.61 -1.46
N ALA A 14 -0.54 -2.30 -2.15
CA ALA A 14 -1.73 -1.63 -1.62
C ALA A 14 -2.43 -2.40 -0.50
N MET A 15 -2.95 -1.63 0.44
CA MET A 15 -3.78 -2.05 1.57
C MET A 15 -5.21 -1.57 1.28
N ILE A 16 -6.17 -2.49 1.08
CA ILE A 16 -7.54 -2.16 0.64
C ILE A 16 -8.55 -2.96 1.48
N ASP A 17 -9.56 -2.27 2.03
CA ASP A 17 -10.59 -2.79 2.95
C ASP A 17 -11.88 -3.23 2.20
N ARG A 18 -12.27 -4.50 2.38
CA ARG A 18 -13.66 -5.00 2.34
C ARG A 18 -13.85 -6.46 2.82
N ARG A 19 -14.55 -6.63 3.96
CA ARG A 19 -14.82 -7.92 4.66
C ARG A 19 -15.31 -9.12 3.81
N ARG A 20 -14.58 -10.26 3.89
CA ARG A 20 -15.07 -11.59 4.38
C ARG A 20 -14.06 -12.75 4.18
N GLY A 21 -13.87 -13.55 5.23
CA GLY A 21 -13.96 -15.03 5.15
C GLY A 21 -12.72 -15.86 4.80
N ASP A 22 -12.17 -16.49 5.83
CA ASP A 22 -11.55 -17.84 5.85
C ASP A 22 -10.13 -18.09 5.30
N GLN A 23 -9.59 -19.25 5.72
CA GLN A 23 -8.17 -19.56 5.88
C GLN A 23 -7.68 -20.58 4.84
N CYS A 24 -6.36 -20.62 4.58
CA CYS A 24 -5.72 -21.83 4.04
C CYS A 24 -4.26 -21.98 4.53
N SER A 25 -3.78 -23.23 4.54
CA SER A 25 -2.58 -23.72 5.21
C SER A 25 -1.30 -23.71 4.37
N THR A 26 -0.15 -23.63 5.03
CA THR A 26 1.20 -23.76 4.44
C THR A 26 1.82 -25.14 4.66
N ASN A 27 2.84 -25.48 3.86
CA ASN A 27 3.87 -26.48 4.19
C ASN A 27 5.17 -26.20 3.39
N SER A 28 6.32 -26.16 4.11
CA SER A 28 7.68 -26.67 3.81
C SER A 28 8.19 -26.84 2.35
N GLU A 29 9.47 -26.71 1.96
CA GLU A 29 10.80 -26.43 2.56
C GLU A 29 11.84 -26.39 1.40
N ASP A 30 13.09 -25.91 1.46
CA ASP A 30 13.74 -24.73 2.09
C ASP A 30 15.21 -24.61 1.56
N ASP A 31 15.54 -23.56 0.80
CA ASP A 31 16.91 -23.30 0.28
C ASP A 31 17.28 -21.79 0.18
N GLY A 32 16.84 -20.97 1.14
CA GLY A 32 16.69 -19.52 0.90
C GLY A 32 17.65 -18.50 1.53
N SER A 33 18.53 -18.82 2.49
CA SER A 33 19.11 -17.87 3.51
C SER A 33 19.09 -16.33 3.30
N GLU A 34 19.62 -15.75 2.20
CA GLU A 34 19.58 -14.29 1.93
C GLU A 34 18.25 -13.82 1.28
N GLN A 35 17.65 -14.66 0.43
CA GLN A 35 16.33 -14.49 -0.17
C GLN A 35 15.24 -14.61 0.91
N ASP A 36 15.30 -15.70 1.68
CA ASP A 36 14.54 -15.99 2.91
C ASP A 36 14.60 -14.83 3.93
N SER A 37 15.73 -14.12 4.03
CA SER A 37 15.82 -12.93 4.89
C SER A 37 15.02 -11.73 4.37
N ARG A 38 14.95 -11.52 3.05
CA ARG A 38 14.07 -10.51 2.44
C ARG A 38 12.59 -10.93 2.47
N ASP A 39 12.33 -12.21 2.27
CA ASP A 39 10.98 -12.76 2.19
C ASP A 39 10.32 -12.85 3.58
N ARG A 40 11.08 -13.19 4.64
CA ARG A 40 10.64 -13.00 6.04
C ARG A 40 10.29 -11.54 6.34
N TYR A 41 11.13 -10.59 5.92
CA TYR A 41 10.88 -9.16 6.14
C TYR A 41 9.65 -8.64 5.38
N LYS A 42 9.40 -9.15 4.17
CA LYS A 42 8.18 -8.87 3.39
C LYS A 42 6.95 -9.53 4.02
N SER A 43 7.04 -10.80 4.45
CA SER A 43 5.96 -11.51 5.14
C SER A 43 5.50 -10.76 6.40
N SER A 44 6.44 -10.25 7.21
CA SER A 44 6.13 -9.46 8.40
C SER A 44 5.30 -8.21 8.09
N LYS A 45 5.51 -7.55 6.95
CA LYS A 45 4.66 -6.41 6.51
C LYS A 45 3.24 -6.86 6.14
N LEU A 46 3.10 -8.03 5.50
CA LEU A 46 1.79 -8.61 5.15
C LEU A 46 1.03 -9.06 6.40
N GLU A 47 1.71 -9.63 7.40
CA GLU A 47 1.14 -9.93 8.72
C GLU A 47 0.64 -8.67 9.43
N ILE A 48 1.41 -7.58 9.40
CA ILE A 48 1.00 -6.28 9.94
C ILE A 48 -0.25 -5.77 9.21
N ALA A 49 -0.31 -5.86 7.88
CA ALA A 49 -1.49 -5.46 7.11
C ALA A 49 -2.74 -6.27 7.50
N ARG A 50 -2.62 -7.59 7.62
CA ARG A 50 -3.69 -8.49 8.10
C ARG A 50 -4.12 -8.16 9.54
N LYS A 51 -3.17 -7.87 10.44
CA LYS A 51 -3.44 -7.45 11.82
C LYS A 51 -4.26 -6.16 11.89
N TYR A 52 -3.97 -5.21 10.99
CA TYR A 52 -4.77 -3.99 10.82
C TYR A 52 -6.01 -4.18 9.93
N ARG A 53 -6.47 -5.42 9.76
CA ARG A 53 -7.72 -5.80 9.09
C ARG A 53 -7.83 -5.33 7.64
N ALA A 54 -6.71 -5.29 6.91
CA ALA A 54 -6.76 -5.18 5.46
C ALA A 54 -7.33 -6.47 4.87
N ASP A 55 -8.45 -6.38 4.16
CA ASP A 55 -9.16 -7.57 3.68
C ASP A 55 -8.56 -8.15 2.41
N LEU A 56 -7.86 -7.33 1.61
CA LEU A 56 -7.03 -7.81 0.50
C LEU A 56 -5.56 -7.46 0.76
N VAL A 57 -4.74 -8.51 0.92
CA VAL A 57 -3.30 -8.44 1.17
C VAL A 57 -2.60 -9.35 0.17
N ILE A 58 -1.83 -8.75 -0.75
CA ILE A 58 -1.22 -9.45 -1.89
C ILE A 58 0.30 -9.43 -1.74
N ASN A 59 0.95 -10.60 -1.86
CA ASN A 59 2.39 -10.65 -2.06
C ASN A 59 2.69 -10.47 -3.57
N PRO A 60 3.34 -9.36 -4.00
CA PRO A 60 3.67 -9.15 -5.42
C PRO A 60 4.70 -10.15 -5.99
N LEU A 61 5.33 -10.96 -5.14
CA LEU A 61 6.22 -12.06 -5.57
C LEU A 61 5.44 -13.35 -5.93
N GLU A 62 4.20 -13.49 -5.47
CA GLU A 62 3.39 -14.71 -5.64
C GLU A 62 2.25 -14.55 -6.66
N ALA A 63 1.72 -13.33 -6.85
CA ALA A 63 0.59 -13.06 -7.73
C ALA A 63 0.68 -11.68 -8.41
N ASP A 64 0.05 -11.52 -9.59
CA ASP A 64 -0.10 -10.20 -10.23
C ASP A 64 -1.07 -9.31 -9.41
N PRO A 65 -0.59 -8.24 -8.78
CA PRO A 65 -1.41 -7.38 -7.94
C PRO A 65 -2.45 -6.59 -8.74
N ILE A 66 -2.20 -6.34 -10.03
CA ILE A 66 -3.15 -5.63 -10.89
C ILE A 66 -4.33 -6.55 -11.22
N GLY A 67 -4.04 -7.78 -11.67
CA GLY A 67 -5.02 -8.82 -11.91
C GLY A 67 -5.93 -9.07 -10.71
N VAL A 68 -5.34 -9.39 -9.55
CA VAL A 68 -6.10 -9.69 -8.31
C VAL A 68 -7.01 -8.52 -7.89
N VAL A 69 -6.51 -7.28 -7.86
CA VAL A 69 -7.35 -6.12 -7.49
C VAL A 69 -8.43 -5.82 -8.55
N ARG A 70 -8.22 -6.19 -9.82
CA ARG A 70 -9.22 -6.05 -10.88
C ARG A 70 -10.30 -7.14 -10.81
N GLU A 71 -9.94 -8.36 -10.48
CA GLU A 71 -10.85 -9.50 -10.34
C GLU A 71 -11.71 -9.37 -9.08
N GLU A 72 -11.09 -9.22 -7.90
CA GLU A 72 -11.78 -9.19 -6.61
C GLU A 72 -12.60 -7.90 -6.39
N MET A 73 -12.10 -6.75 -6.88
CA MET A 73 -12.63 -5.43 -6.50
C MET A 73 -13.08 -4.56 -7.68
N GLY A 74 -12.83 -4.98 -8.92
CA GLY A 74 -13.00 -4.15 -10.12
C GLY A 74 -12.04 -2.95 -10.20
N GLY A 75 -11.02 -2.90 -9.34
CA GLY A 75 -10.19 -1.71 -9.10
C GLY A 75 -10.66 -0.85 -7.93
N VAL A 76 -9.95 0.25 -7.66
CA VAL A 76 -10.20 1.16 -6.51
C VAL A 76 -10.49 2.59 -6.92
N ASP A 77 -11.34 3.28 -6.17
CA ASP A 77 -11.69 4.68 -6.42
C ASP A 77 -10.57 5.65 -6.00
N ILE A 78 -9.79 5.26 -4.97
CA ILE A 78 -8.56 5.94 -4.53
C ILE A 78 -7.48 4.87 -4.31
N SER A 79 -6.26 5.12 -4.79
CA SER A 79 -5.07 4.34 -4.44
C SER A 79 -4.02 5.24 -3.78
N PHE A 80 -3.26 4.68 -2.84
CA PHE A 80 -2.12 5.34 -2.20
C PHE A 80 -0.82 4.61 -2.56
N GLU A 81 0.22 5.37 -2.87
CA GLU A 81 1.53 4.86 -3.29
C GLU A 81 2.60 5.38 -2.31
N PHE A 82 3.26 4.48 -1.60
CA PHE A 82 4.19 4.81 -0.50
C PHE A 82 5.65 4.46 -0.79
N VAL A 83 5.94 3.81 -1.91
CA VAL A 83 7.26 3.21 -2.21
C VAL A 83 8.08 4.10 -3.16
N GLY A 84 7.43 4.86 -4.03
CA GLY A 84 8.07 5.79 -4.96
C GLY A 84 8.82 5.11 -6.11
N SER A 85 8.53 3.84 -6.42
CA SER A 85 9.12 3.15 -7.57
C SER A 85 8.23 3.29 -8.81
N ILE A 86 8.84 3.35 -10.00
CA ILE A 86 8.07 3.51 -11.24
C ILE A 86 7.09 2.34 -11.44
N ASN A 87 7.45 1.12 -10.99
CA ASN A 87 6.57 -0.04 -11.03
C ASN A 87 5.33 0.17 -10.14
N THR A 88 5.51 0.54 -8.86
CA THR A 88 4.38 0.72 -7.92
C THR A 88 3.49 1.90 -8.30
N ILE A 89 4.04 3.00 -8.81
CA ILE A 89 3.27 4.14 -9.33
C ILE A 89 2.40 3.72 -10.52
N MET A 90 2.95 2.94 -11.46
CA MET A 90 2.20 2.45 -12.62
C MET A 90 1.17 1.37 -12.24
N GLN A 91 1.44 0.55 -11.21
CA GLN A 91 0.46 -0.37 -10.63
C GLN A 91 -0.71 0.40 -10.00
N ALA A 92 -0.44 1.43 -9.19
CA ALA A 92 -1.46 2.27 -8.55
C ALA A 92 -2.39 2.92 -9.59
N LEU A 93 -1.84 3.45 -10.69
CA LEU A 93 -2.62 3.92 -11.85
C LEU A 93 -3.49 2.81 -12.47
N LYS A 94 -2.91 1.63 -12.71
CA LYS A 94 -3.58 0.50 -13.34
C LYS A 94 -4.67 -0.16 -12.49
N ILE A 95 -4.61 -0.09 -11.15
CA ILE A 95 -5.70 -0.55 -10.27
C ILE A 95 -6.79 0.50 -10.07
N THR A 96 -6.50 1.78 -10.30
CA THR A 96 -7.45 2.87 -10.07
C THR A 96 -8.60 2.84 -11.10
N LYS A 97 -9.83 3.12 -10.66
CA LYS A 97 -11.05 3.17 -11.50
C LYS A 97 -11.07 4.43 -12.39
N ARG A 98 -12.09 4.51 -13.25
CA ARG A 98 -12.37 5.71 -14.06
C ARG A 98 -12.89 6.84 -13.14
N GLY A 99 -12.41 8.06 -13.31
CA GLY A 99 -12.68 9.17 -12.38
C GLY A 99 -11.99 9.04 -11.02
N GLY A 100 -11.14 8.02 -10.83
CA GLY A 100 -10.46 7.73 -9.57
C GLY A 100 -9.20 8.59 -9.35
N ARG A 101 -8.62 8.47 -8.15
CA ARG A 101 -7.45 9.26 -7.73
C ARG A 101 -6.28 8.38 -7.30
N VAL A 102 -5.08 8.75 -7.72
CA VAL A 102 -3.82 8.19 -7.19
C VAL A 102 -3.18 9.23 -6.29
N VAL A 103 -2.87 8.85 -5.05
CA VAL A 103 -2.17 9.69 -4.07
C VAL A 103 -0.73 9.20 -3.94
N LEU A 104 0.21 9.99 -4.43
CA LEU A 104 1.64 9.72 -4.33
C LEU A 104 2.19 10.29 -3.03
N VAL A 105 2.73 9.41 -2.19
CA VAL A 105 3.40 9.72 -0.91
C VAL A 105 4.86 9.26 -0.95
N GLY A 106 5.15 8.17 -1.69
CA GLY A 106 6.49 7.64 -1.90
C GLY A 106 7.41 8.61 -2.67
N LEU A 107 8.64 8.79 -2.16
CA LEU A 107 9.62 9.68 -2.79
C LEU A 107 10.36 8.97 -3.93
N THR A 108 9.97 9.27 -5.18
CA THR A 108 10.74 8.86 -6.36
C THR A 108 11.99 9.73 -6.55
N LYS A 109 13.12 9.10 -6.93
CA LYS A 109 14.33 9.76 -7.44
C LYS A 109 14.49 9.62 -8.97
N SER A 110 13.54 8.94 -9.61
CA SER A 110 13.55 8.62 -11.04
C SER A 110 12.51 9.46 -11.78
N SER A 111 12.82 9.83 -13.03
CA SER A 111 11.84 10.43 -13.92
C SER A 111 10.70 9.46 -14.24
N LEU A 112 9.48 9.96 -14.25
CA LEU A 112 8.26 9.20 -14.54
C LEU A 112 7.71 9.64 -15.90
N SER A 113 7.45 8.66 -16.78
CA SER A 113 6.68 8.87 -18.01
C SER A 113 5.23 8.48 -17.75
N LEU A 114 4.31 9.42 -17.90
CA LEU A 114 2.88 9.20 -17.65
C LEU A 114 2.13 8.87 -18.95
N PRO A 115 1.21 7.87 -18.94
CA PRO A 115 0.39 7.56 -20.10
C PRO A 115 -0.76 8.57 -20.22
N LEU A 116 -0.46 9.78 -20.73
CA LEU A 116 -1.43 10.88 -20.83
C LEU A 116 -2.77 10.48 -21.48
N PRO A 117 -2.84 9.65 -22.56
CA PRO A 117 -4.13 9.21 -23.10
C PRO A 117 -4.96 8.40 -22.09
N ASP A 118 -4.34 7.52 -21.31
CA ASP A 118 -5.04 6.75 -20.27
C ASP A 118 -5.58 7.67 -19.16
N LEU A 119 -4.78 8.64 -18.72
CA LEU A 119 -5.20 9.62 -17.71
C LEU A 119 -6.40 10.47 -18.21
N LEU A 120 -6.35 10.92 -19.46
CA LEU A 120 -7.39 11.75 -20.08
C LEU A 120 -8.68 10.96 -20.32
N PHE A 121 -8.62 9.82 -21.02
CA PHE A 121 -9.81 9.03 -21.34
C PHE A 121 -10.43 8.36 -20.12
N ASN A 122 -9.67 8.14 -19.05
CA ASN A 122 -10.18 7.61 -17.79
C ASN A 122 -10.42 8.68 -16.71
N GLU A 123 -10.23 9.97 -17.00
CA GLU A 123 -10.43 11.10 -16.07
C GLU A 123 -9.74 10.88 -14.71
N ARG A 124 -8.54 10.26 -14.71
CA ARG A 124 -7.81 9.93 -13.48
C ARG A 124 -6.99 11.12 -13.00
N ALA A 125 -7.11 11.44 -11.72
CA ALA A 125 -6.27 12.44 -11.07
C ALA A 125 -5.04 11.80 -10.40
N ILE A 126 -3.89 12.45 -10.51
CA ILE A 126 -2.71 12.18 -9.67
C ILE A 126 -2.54 13.36 -8.72
N ILE A 127 -2.46 13.07 -7.42
CA ILE A 127 -2.28 14.04 -6.35
C ILE A 127 -1.03 13.63 -5.57
N THR A 128 -0.23 14.60 -5.14
CA THR A 128 0.95 14.36 -4.28
C THR A 128 0.65 14.82 -2.85
N SER A 129 1.04 14.03 -1.86
CA SER A 129 1.03 14.42 -0.45
C SER A 129 2.44 14.30 0.12
N ILE A 130 2.98 15.39 0.66
CA ILE A 130 4.31 15.44 1.25
C ILE A 130 4.30 16.32 2.50
N ASP A 131 4.98 15.82 3.54
CA ASP A 131 5.10 16.47 4.84
C ASP A 131 3.74 16.80 5.50
N HIS A 132 3.78 17.59 6.56
CA HIS A 132 2.66 17.99 7.39
C HIS A 132 2.99 19.30 8.09
N THR A 133 1.98 20.11 8.36
CA THR A 133 2.12 21.33 9.15
C THR A 133 2.11 21.02 10.65
N ARG A 134 2.58 21.98 11.46
CA ARG A 134 2.41 21.92 12.93
C ARG A 134 0.93 21.94 13.35
N GLY A 135 0.04 22.45 12.49
CA GLY A 135 -1.41 22.38 12.69
C GLY A 135 -1.92 20.95 12.59
N ASP A 136 -1.53 20.24 11.52
CA ASP A 136 -1.91 18.85 11.28
C ASP A 136 -1.40 17.91 12.40
N LEU A 137 -0.19 18.15 12.90
CA LEU A 137 0.33 17.43 14.07
C LEU A 137 -0.48 17.72 15.35
N LYS A 138 -0.92 18.96 15.55
CA LYS A 138 -1.77 19.34 16.70
C LYS A 138 -3.14 18.69 16.60
N GLU A 139 -3.75 18.69 15.42
CA GLU A 139 -5.02 18.00 15.15
C GLU A 139 -4.88 16.48 15.35
N LEU A 140 -3.80 15.86 14.87
CA LEU A 140 -3.51 14.44 15.11
C LEU A 140 -3.44 14.11 16.60
N LEU A 141 -2.75 14.94 17.40
CA LEU A 141 -2.69 14.77 18.86
C LEU A 141 -4.06 14.94 19.51
N GLU A 142 -4.86 15.94 19.10
CA GLU A 142 -6.24 16.13 19.58
C GLU A 142 -7.15 14.95 19.21
N LEU A 143 -6.98 14.31 18.06
CA LEU A 143 -7.71 13.11 17.67
C LEU A 143 -7.32 11.91 18.58
N MET A 144 -6.02 11.74 18.84
CA MET A 144 -5.52 10.73 19.78
C MET A 144 -6.05 10.94 21.21
N GLU A 145 -6.02 12.18 21.72
CA GLU A 145 -6.56 12.56 23.04
C GLU A 145 -8.08 12.32 23.15
N ARG A 146 -8.82 12.50 22.05
CA ARG A 146 -10.27 12.21 21.97
C ARG A 146 -10.60 10.72 21.93
N GLY A 147 -9.63 9.84 22.15
CA GLY A 147 -9.83 8.39 22.10
C GLY A 147 -9.99 7.84 20.69
N ILE A 148 -9.64 8.61 19.65
CA ILE A 148 -9.34 8.03 18.33
C ILE A 148 -7.91 7.47 18.42
N GLU A 149 -7.81 6.42 19.22
CA GLU A 149 -6.70 5.49 19.17
C GLU A 149 -6.55 4.99 17.73
N LEU A 150 -5.34 5.02 17.18
CA LEU A 150 -5.03 4.31 15.93
C LEU A 150 -5.08 2.78 16.11
N SER A 151 -5.04 2.29 17.36
CA SER A 151 -5.45 0.94 17.78
C SER A 151 -6.96 0.70 17.70
N GLY A 152 -7.78 1.74 17.54
CA GLY A 152 -9.25 1.71 17.50
C GLY A 152 -9.88 1.04 16.28
N LEU A 153 -9.09 0.57 15.31
CA LEU A 153 -9.58 -0.37 14.28
C LEU A 153 -9.93 -1.76 14.86
N ASP A 154 -9.52 -2.06 16.10
CA ASP A 154 -9.71 -3.37 16.74
C ASP A 154 -10.88 -3.44 17.74
N GLN A 155 -11.30 -2.31 18.33
CA GLN A 155 -12.06 -2.26 19.59
C GLN A 155 -13.60 -2.09 19.45
N ARG A 156 -14.28 -2.95 18.67
CA ARG A 156 -15.74 -3.18 18.84
C ARG A 156 -16.09 -4.66 18.63
N GLY A 157 -16.10 -5.40 19.74
CA GLY A 157 -16.34 -6.84 19.79
C GLY A 157 -16.53 -7.37 21.21
N SER A 158 -17.45 -6.76 21.98
CA SER A 158 -18.09 -7.35 23.17
C SER A 158 -19.51 -6.82 23.31
#